data_AF-A0A915ZZQ4-F1
#
_entry.id   AF-A0A915ZZQ4-F1
#
_cell.length_a   1.000
_cell.length_b   1.000
_cell.length_c   1.000
_cell.angle_alpha   90.00
_cell.angle_beta   90.00
_cell.angle_gamma   90.00
#
_symmetry.space_group_name_H-M   'P 1'
#
loop_
_entity.id
_entity.type
_entity.pdbx_description
1 polymer ?
#
loop_
_entity_poly.entity_id
_entity_poly.type
_entity_poly.pdbx_seq_one_letter_code
_entity_poly.pdbx_strand_id
1 'polypeptide(L)'
;MQFSFIKLLHLKVGTIFILFIYLFFDGSYDFSNQQVSKIPHPKNPKKIDSYGRDIWFLTEENELLHWYPVLESLIFKESDVLDFSIGADGTVAIIKKDNEVYIRTIHANKWERISYGNYEHKNISVYDYYTIYTIDSRNHLIKASYDLMSSTYNWNCECNKKYYQISCPLEMGDEDNFNSIWIIDSKNYICKNSFNKYIAISESPFKQIKVLNDQYIIGIDINNNLWKYRDGDWVLVKSNVKSATLNYLGEIYFIDNDNLVFRIKK
;
A
#
# COMPACT_ATOMS: atom_id res chain seq x y z
N MET A 1 -32.03 46.40 39.62
CA MET A 1 -31.75 44.94 39.71
C MET A 1 -32.80 44.23 38.86
N GLN A 2 -32.67 44.02 37.55
CA GLN A 2 -31.62 43.36 36.75
C GLN A 2 -31.45 41.87 37.11
N PHE A 3 -32.27 41.02 36.47
CA PHE A 3 -32.07 39.61 36.07
C PHE A 3 -33.33 39.29 35.24
N SER A 4 -33.35 38.74 34.04
CA SER A 4 -32.44 37.82 33.38
C SER A 4 -32.71 37.89 31.85
N PHE A 5 -31.85 38.60 31.12
CA PHE A 5 -31.72 38.49 29.65
C PHE A 5 -30.70 37.39 29.25
N ILE A 6 -30.14 36.68 30.23
CA ILE A 6 -29.00 35.76 30.05
C ILE A 6 -29.43 34.36 29.58
N LYS A 7 -30.70 33.99 29.69
CA LYS A 7 -31.16 32.65 29.29
C LYS A 7 -31.46 32.46 27.79
N LEU A 8 -31.50 33.52 27.00
CA LEU A 8 -31.73 33.40 25.55
C LEU A 8 -30.45 33.48 24.69
N LEU A 9 -29.30 33.89 25.27
CA LEU A 9 -28.04 34.00 24.54
C LEU A 9 -27.23 32.69 24.47
N HIS A 10 -27.47 31.73 25.38
CA HIS A 10 -26.71 30.48 25.39
C HIS A 10 -27.08 29.49 24.27
N LEU A 11 -28.26 29.67 23.63
CA LEU A 11 -28.72 28.76 22.58
C LEU A 11 -28.30 29.17 21.16
N LYS A 12 -27.76 30.38 20.96
CA LYS A 12 -27.25 30.81 19.65
C LYS A 12 -25.74 30.67 19.53
N VAL A 13 -24.99 30.83 20.63
CA VAL A 13 -23.52 30.69 20.59
C VAL A 13 -23.11 29.23 20.38
N GLY A 14 -23.80 28.27 21.01
CA GLY A 14 -23.50 26.83 20.83
C GLY A 14 -23.79 26.33 19.40
N THR A 15 -24.90 26.76 18.79
CA THR A 15 -25.21 26.40 17.39
C THR A 15 -24.26 27.08 16.43
N ILE A 16 -23.86 28.34 16.66
CA ILE A 16 -22.84 29.03 15.85
C ILE A 16 -21.48 28.35 16.01
N PHE A 17 -21.10 27.90 17.21
CA PHE A 17 -19.83 27.19 17.43
C PHE A 17 -19.81 25.81 16.77
N ILE A 18 -20.93 25.07 16.82
CA ILE A 18 -21.08 23.80 16.10
C ILE A 18 -21.13 24.04 14.58
N LEU A 19 -21.77 25.10 14.10
CA LEU A 19 -21.75 25.47 12.67
C LEU A 19 -20.36 25.94 12.23
N PHE A 20 -19.58 26.60 13.09
CA PHE A 20 -18.20 26.99 12.81
C PHE A 20 -17.27 25.78 12.79
N ILE A 21 -17.43 24.83 13.71
CA ILE A 21 -16.73 23.54 13.68
C ILE A 21 -17.14 22.79 12.41
N TYR A 22 -18.42 22.68 12.07
CA TYR A 22 -18.86 22.08 10.82
C TYR A 22 -18.27 22.82 9.62
N LEU A 23 -18.29 24.15 9.54
CA LEU A 23 -17.71 24.91 8.41
C LEU A 23 -16.17 24.85 8.32
N PHE A 24 -15.47 24.60 9.43
CA PHE A 24 -14.01 24.39 9.44
C PHE A 24 -13.62 22.92 9.16
N PHE A 25 -14.47 21.94 9.46
CA PHE A 25 -14.24 20.51 9.17
C PHE A 25 -14.94 20.01 7.89
N ASP A 26 -15.90 20.78 7.37
CA ASP A 26 -16.56 20.64 6.06
C ASP A 26 -15.85 21.52 5.01
N GLY A 27 -14.59 21.87 5.32
CA GLY A 27 -13.59 22.06 4.29
C GLY A 27 -13.48 20.75 3.51
N SER A 28 -14.38 20.58 2.54
CA SER A 28 -14.10 19.83 1.33
C SER A 28 -12.66 20.15 0.96
N TYR A 29 -11.77 19.21 1.27
CA TYR A 29 -10.37 19.32 0.89
C TYR A 29 -10.40 19.42 -0.62
N ASP A 30 -10.18 20.64 -1.10
CA ASP A 30 -10.26 20.93 -2.51
C ASP A 30 -9.04 20.27 -3.15
N PHE A 31 -9.28 19.09 -3.73
CA PHE A 31 -8.34 18.35 -4.55
C PHE A 31 -8.00 19.09 -5.87
N SER A 32 -8.46 20.34 -6.04
CA SER A 32 -8.31 21.16 -7.26
C SER A 32 -6.89 21.35 -7.76
N ASN A 33 -5.87 21.14 -6.93
CA ASN A 33 -4.46 21.21 -7.36
C ASN A 33 -3.83 19.87 -7.75
N GLN A 34 -4.51 18.74 -7.58
CA GLN A 34 -3.96 17.44 -7.95
C GLN A 34 -4.16 17.17 -9.45
N GLN A 35 -3.05 17.03 -10.17
CA GLN A 35 -3.09 16.66 -11.58
C GLN A 35 -3.38 15.16 -11.71
N VAL A 36 -4.62 14.84 -12.07
CA VAL A 36 -5.05 13.48 -12.40
C VAL A 36 -4.86 13.24 -13.90
N SER A 37 -4.16 12.19 -14.26
CA SER A 37 -3.90 11.82 -15.66
C SER A 37 -4.10 10.32 -15.87
N LYS A 38 -4.76 9.94 -16.96
CA LYS A 38 -4.79 8.55 -17.41
C LYS A 38 -3.40 8.14 -17.91
N ILE A 39 -2.96 6.93 -17.58
CA ILE A 39 -1.67 6.40 -18.04
C ILE A 39 -1.86 5.14 -18.89
N PRO A 40 -0.87 4.75 -19.71
CA PRO A 40 -0.89 3.47 -20.42
C PRO A 40 -0.98 2.29 -19.46
N HIS A 41 -1.80 1.29 -19.83
CA HIS A 41 -2.10 0.15 -18.97
C HIS A 41 -2.50 -1.08 -19.79
N PRO A 42 -2.30 -2.31 -19.27
CA PRO A 42 -2.76 -3.52 -19.95
C PRO A 42 -4.30 -3.60 -19.95
N LYS A 43 -4.84 -4.57 -20.68
CA LYS A 43 -6.24 -4.97 -20.51
C LYS A 43 -6.39 -5.64 -19.15
N ASN A 44 -7.50 -5.38 -18.46
CA ASN A 44 -7.85 -5.99 -17.17
C ASN A 44 -6.72 -5.96 -16.11
N PRO A 45 -6.17 -4.79 -15.75
CA PRO A 45 -5.21 -4.70 -14.66
C PRO A 45 -5.89 -5.07 -13.33
N LYS A 46 -5.23 -5.93 -12.56
CA LYS A 46 -5.65 -6.41 -11.23
C LYS A 46 -4.90 -5.70 -10.12
N LYS A 47 -3.58 -5.53 -10.27
CA LYS A 47 -2.70 -4.85 -9.29
C LYS A 47 -1.69 -3.97 -10.01
N ILE A 48 -1.34 -2.86 -9.37
CA ILE A 48 -0.27 -1.95 -9.78
C ILE A 48 0.71 -1.77 -8.62
N ASP A 49 2.02 -1.74 -8.93
CA ASP A 49 3.04 -1.30 -7.99
C ASP A 49 4.09 -0.47 -8.75
N SER A 50 4.79 0.43 -8.04
CA SER A 50 5.70 1.37 -8.69
C SER A 50 6.87 1.79 -7.80
N TYR A 51 8.02 2.01 -8.43
CA TYR A 51 9.18 2.67 -7.85
C TYR A 51 9.61 3.84 -8.75
N GLY A 52 9.21 5.05 -8.37
CA GLY A 52 9.37 6.25 -9.18
C GLY A 52 8.61 6.13 -10.50
N ARG A 53 9.34 6.16 -11.61
CA ARG A 53 8.78 5.97 -12.97
C ARG A 53 8.77 4.52 -13.44
N ASP A 54 9.29 3.60 -12.64
CA ASP A 54 9.23 2.17 -12.91
C ASP A 54 7.85 1.65 -12.46
N ILE A 55 6.97 1.32 -13.42
CA ILE A 55 5.57 0.97 -13.17
C ILE A 55 5.30 -0.43 -13.68
N TRP A 56 4.75 -1.27 -12.81
CA TRP A 56 4.45 -2.66 -13.09
C TRP A 56 2.97 -2.95 -12.87
N PHE A 57 2.46 -3.87 -13.66
CA PHE A 57 1.06 -4.28 -13.67
C PHE A 57 0.98 -5.80 -13.59
N LEU A 58 0.07 -6.28 -12.75
CA LEU A 58 -0.41 -7.66 -12.80
C LEU A 58 -1.83 -7.64 -13.35
N THR A 59 -2.12 -8.50 -14.31
CA THR A 59 -3.46 -8.65 -14.90
C THR A 59 -4.30 -9.71 -14.18
N GLU A 60 -5.60 -9.73 -14.46
CA GLU A 60 -6.50 -10.79 -13.99
C GLU A 60 -6.11 -12.18 -14.56
N GLU A 61 -5.46 -12.21 -15.72
CA GLU A 61 -4.94 -13.42 -16.37
C GLU A 61 -3.63 -13.94 -15.74
N ASN A 62 -3.14 -13.29 -14.67
CA ASN A 62 -1.88 -13.60 -13.98
C ASN A 62 -0.63 -13.33 -14.84
N GLU A 63 -0.69 -12.32 -15.71
CA GLU A 63 0.45 -11.84 -16.49
C GLU A 63 1.05 -10.60 -15.82
N LEU A 64 2.38 -10.60 -15.66
CA LEU A 64 3.13 -9.47 -15.16
C LEU A 64 3.70 -8.67 -16.33
N LEU A 65 3.36 -7.39 -16.39
CA LEU A 65 3.84 -6.45 -17.40
C LEU A 65 4.57 -5.27 -16.75
N HIS A 66 5.58 -4.78 -17.45
CA HIS A 66 6.33 -3.59 -17.07
C HIS A 66 6.12 -2.49 -18.11
N TRP A 67 5.72 -1.31 -17.66
CA TRP A 67 5.62 -0.14 -18.53
C TRP A 67 7.00 0.44 -18.78
N TYR A 68 7.45 0.41 -20.03
CA TYR A 68 8.74 0.97 -20.40
C TYR A 68 8.54 2.35 -21.04
N PRO A 69 8.81 3.45 -20.32
CA PRO A 69 8.44 4.80 -20.76
C PRO A 69 9.20 5.25 -22.01
N VAL A 70 10.38 4.70 -22.29
CA VAL A 70 11.19 5.08 -23.45
C VAL A 70 10.61 4.56 -24.77
N LEU A 71 10.04 3.34 -24.76
CA LEU A 71 9.38 2.77 -25.96
C LEU A 71 7.87 3.02 -25.98
N GLU A 72 7.34 3.66 -24.93
CA GLU A 72 5.91 3.85 -24.73
C GLU A 72 5.12 2.53 -24.88
N SER A 73 5.68 1.44 -24.36
CA SER A 73 5.13 0.09 -24.55
C SER A 73 5.08 -0.70 -23.25
N LEU A 74 4.07 -1.56 -23.13
CA LEU A 74 4.00 -2.60 -22.11
C LEU A 74 4.82 -3.81 -22.53
N ILE A 75 5.75 -4.23 -21.68
CA ILE A 75 6.62 -5.37 -21.91
C ILE A 75 6.16 -6.51 -21.00
N PHE A 76 5.78 -7.64 -21.59
CA PHE A 76 5.51 -8.87 -20.86
C PHE A 76 6.78 -9.34 -20.12
N LYS A 77 6.63 -9.78 -18.86
CA LYS A 77 7.74 -10.18 -18.00
C LYS A 77 7.61 -11.60 -17.47
N GLU A 78 6.40 -12.05 -17.15
CA GLU A 78 6.19 -13.37 -16.57
C GLU A 78 4.69 -13.74 -16.62
N SER A 79 4.40 -15.04 -16.67
CA SER A 79 3.06 -15.61 -16.51
C SER A 79 2.93 -16.34 -15.17
N ASP A 80 1.69 -16.70 -14.83
CA ASP A 80 1.37 -17.44 -13.61
C ASP A 80 1.77 -16.72 -12.33
N VAL A 81 1.75 -15.38 -12.34
CA VAL A 81 2.04 -14.53 -11.17
C VAL A 81 0.77 -14.29 -10.36
N LEU A 82 0.77 -14.65 -9.08
CA LEU A 82 -0.36 -14.45 -8.17
C LEU A 82 -0.34 -13.07 -7.50
N ASP A 83 0.84 -12.62 -7.09
CA ASP A 83 1.08 -11.31 -6.48
C ASP A 83 2.52 -10.85 -6.77
N PHE A 84 2.78 -9.54 -6.66
CA PHE A 84 4.12 -8.97 -6.83
C PHE A 84 4.29 -7.69 -6.02
N SER A 85 5.54 -7.29 -5.75
CA SER A 85 5.83 -5.99 -5.15
C SER A 85 7.21 -5.49 -5.54
N ILE A 86 7.40 -4.17 -5.45
CA ILE A 86 8.66 -3.47 -5.69
C ILE A 86 9.12 -2.79 -4.41
N GLY A 87 10.38 -3.02 -4.04
CA GLY A 87 11.05 -2.45 -2.87
C GLY A 87 11.62 -1.06 -3.09
N ALA A 88 12.12 -0.46 -2.01
CA ALA A 88 12.72 0.87 -2.00
C ALA A 88 14.05 0.96 -2.78
N ASP A 89 14.66 -0.19 -3.08
CA ASP A 89 15.89 -0.33 -3.88
C ASP A 89 15.61 -0.74 -5.34
N GLY A 90 14.33 -0.81 -5.73
CA GLY A 90 13.90 -1.29 -7.03
C GLY A 90 13.89 -2.81 -7.19
N THR A 91 14.17 -3.58 -6.12
CA THR A 91 14.03 -5.04 -6.15
C THR A 91 12.58 -5.42 -6.44
N VAL A 92 12.37 -6.28 -7.43
CA VAL A 92 11.05 -6.81 -7.79
C VAL A 92 10.98 -8.27 -7.39
N ALA A 93 9.97 -8.60 -6.58
CA ALA A 93 9.66 -9.97 -6.20
C ALA A 93 8.23 -10.35 -6.59
N ILE A 94 8.04 -11.61 -6.94
CA ILE A 94 6.76 -12.18 -7.38
C ILE A 94 6.45 -13.44 -6.58
N ILE A 95 5.16 -13.73 -6.43
CA ILE A 95 4.66 -15.05 -6.04
C ILE A 95 4.07 -15.69 -7.28
N LYS A 96 4.46 -16.94 -7.61
CA LYS A 96 3.87 -17.68 -8.73
C LYS A 96 2.77 -18.65 -8.29
N LYS A 97 2.08 -19.30 -9.24
CA LYS A 97 0.99 -20.27 -8.98
C LYS A 97 1.40 -21.51 -8.18
N ASP A 98 2.70 -21.78 -8.06
CA ASP A 98 3.25 -22.78 -7.14
C ASP A 98 3.33 -22.27 -5.69
N ASN A 99 2.85 -21.05 -5.42
CA ASN A 99 2.90 -20.34 -4.15
C ASN A 99 4.33 -20.04 -3.66
N GLU A 100 5.32 -20.09 -4.54
CA GLU A 100 6.70 -19.79 -4.23
C GLU A 100 7.07 -18.36 -4.62
N VAL A 101 8.07 -17.82 -3.93
CA VAL A 101 8.60 -16.48 -4.12
C VAL A 101 9.80 -16.52 -5.05
N TYR A 102 9.81 -15.61 -6.01
CA TYR A 102 10.90 -15.41 -6.95
C TYR A 102 11.34 -13.95 -6.96
N ILE A 103 12.64 -13.71 -7.15
CA ILE A 103 13.20 -12.37 -7.34
C ILE A 103 13.77 -12.22 -8.74
N ARG A 104 13.72 -11.00 -9.27
CA ARG A 104 14.29 -10.69 -10.57
C ARG A 104 15.79 -10.44 -10.47
N THR A 105 16.58 -11.22 -11.20
CA THR A 105 18.01 -10.96 -11.38
C THR A 105 18.20 -9.83 -12.39
N ILE A 106 18.84 -8.73 -11.96
CA ILE A 106 19.00 -7.52 -12.79
C ILE A 106 19.83 -7.80 -14.05
N HIS A 107 20.85 -8.66 -13.95
CA HIS A 107 21.80 -8.92 -15.03
C HIS A 107 21.27 -9.84 -16.14
N ALA A 108 20.36 -10.76 -15.81
CA ALA A 108 19.87 -11.75 -16.77
C ALA A 108 18.38 -11.58 -17.12
N ASN A 109 17.67 -10.66 -16.45
CA ASN A 109 16.21 -10.53 -16.55
C ASN A 109 15.50 -11.88 -16.33
N LYS A 110 16.05 -12.71 -15.41
CA LYS A 110 15.52 -14.03 -15.05
C LYS A 110 14.94 -14.00 -13.64
N TRP A 111 13.91 -14.80 -13.44
CA TRP A 111 13.31 -15.03 -12.13
C TRP A 111 14.02 -16.18 -11.42
N GLU A 112 14.54 -15.91 -10.23
CA GLU A 112 15.20 -16.90 -9.38
C GLU A 112 14.31 -17.21 -8.19
N ARG A 113 14.08 -18.50 -7.94
CA ARG A 113 13.29 -18.99 -6.81
C ARG A 113 14.06 -18.79 -5.50
N ILE A 114 13.42 -18.23 -4.48
CA ILE A 114 14.05 -17.95 -3.18
C ILE A 114 13.34 -18.61 -1.98
N SER A 115 12.12 -19.12 -2.17
CA SER A 115 11.43 -19.99 -1.20
C SER A 115 11.44 -21.43 -1.71
N TYR A 116 11.37 -22.42 -0.82
CA TYR A 116 11.49 -23.84 -1.19
C TYR A 116 10.44 -24.73 -0.49
N GLY A 117 9.15 -24.44 -0.65
CA GLY A 117 8.06 -25.32 -0.19
C GLY A 117 7.72 -25.24 1.30
N ASN A 118 8.34 -24.30 2.02
CA ASN A 118 8.12 -24.15 3.45
C ASN A 118 6.76 -23.54 3.78
N TYR A 119 6.25 -22.69 2.88
CA TYR A 119 5.04 -21.91 3.08
C TYR A 119 4.31 -21.69 1.77
N GLU A 120 2.98 -21.68 1.82
CA GLU A 120 2.14 -21.38 0.66
C GLU A 120 1.89 -19.87 0.61
N HIS A 121 2.80 -19.11 -0.02
CA HIS A 121 2.76 -17.66 -0.05
C HIS A 121 1.59 -17.14 -0.90
N LYS A 122 0.94 -16.03 -0.49
CA LYS A 122 -0.17 -15.41 -1.24
C LYS A 122 -0.15 -13.88 -1.35
N ASN A 123 0.55 -13.18 -0.47
CA ASN A 123 0.77 -11.74 -0.55
C ASN A 123 2.24 -11.42 -0.29
N ILE A 124 2.77 -10.43 -0.99
CA ILE A 124 4.18 -10.04 -0.89
C ILE A 124 4.35 -8.53 -0.76
N SER A 125 5.33 -8.13 0.05
CA SER A 125 5.85 -6.77 0.11
C SER A 125 7.36 -6.81 0.26
N VAL A 126 8.05 -6.12 -0.65
CA VAL A 126 9.52 -6.03 -0.63
C VAL A 126 9.91 -4.78 0.14
N TYR A 127 10.80 -4.93 1.12
CA TYR A 127 11.44 -3.79 1.77
C TYR A 127 12.65 -3.37 0.93
N ASP A 128 13.58 -4.31 0.76
CA ASP A 128 14.76 -4.23 -0.10
C ASP A 128 15.17 -5.66 -0.54
N TYR A 129 16.29 -5.78 -1.23
CA TYR A 129 16.88 -7.06 -1.60
C TYR A 129 17.10 -7.98 -0.39
N TYR A 130 17.52 -7.45 0.76
CA TYR A 130 17.86 -8.24 1.94
C TYR A 130 16.64 -8.71 2.71
N THR A 131 15.52 -8.00 2.62
CA THR A 131 14.34 -8.21 3.44
C THR A 131 13.07 -8.20 2.61
N ILE A 132 12.39 -9.35 2.58
CA ILE A 132 11.11 -9.52 1.91
C ILE A 132 10.10 -10.05 2.93
N TYR A 133 8.90 -9.51 2.92
CA TYR A 133 7.81 -10.02 3.74
C TYR A 133 6.72 -10.63 2.89
N THR A 134 6.14 -11.71 3.40
CA THR A 134 4.99 -12.36 2.78
C THR A 134 3.93 -12.72 3.81
N ILE A 135 2.74 -13.01 3.32
CA ILE A 135 1.68 -13.65 4.08
C ILE A 135 1.35 -15.00 3.41
N ASP A 136 1.28 -16.07 4.21
CA ASP A 136 0.92 -17.41 3.72
C ASP A 136 -0.60 -17.61 3.59
N SER A 137 -1.02 -18.73 3.00
CA SER A 137 -2.43 -19.11 2.84
C SER A 137 -3.18 -19.13 4.18
N ARG A 138 -2.49 -19.43 5.28
CA ARG A 138 -2.99 -19.46 6.66
C ARG A 138 -2.96 -18.09 7.35
N ASN A 139 -2.67 -17.01 6.64
CA ASN A 139 -2.59 -15.63 7.14
C ASN A 139 -1.43 -15.39 8.14
N HIS A 140 -0.36 -16.18 8.12
CA HIS A 140 0.82 -15.92 8.93
C HIS A 140 1.75 -14.92 8.24
N LEU A 141 2.36 -14.04 9.03
CA LEU A 141 3.43 -13.16 8.56
C LEU A 141 4.74 -13.95 8.49
N ILE A 142 5.44 -13.83 7.37
CA ILE A 142 6.72 -14.50 7.14
C ILE A 142 7.74 -13.47 6.66
N LYS A 143 8.87 -13.40 7.37
CA LYS A 143 10.02 -12.57 7.01
C LYS A 143 11.09 -13.43 6.36
N ALA A 144 11.45 -13.10 5.13
CA ALA A 144 12.65 -13.59 4.48
C ALA A 144 13.80 -12.63 4.77
N SER A 145 14.97 -13.16 5.11
CA SER A 145 16.19 -12.40 5.35
C SER A 145 17.34 -13.03 4.59
N TYR A 146 17.95 -12.29 3.68
CA TYR A 146 19.08 -12.76 2.88
C TYR A 146 20.32 -12.93 3.76
N ASP A 147 20.89 -14.13 3.74
CA ASP A 147 22.14 -14.45 4.39
C ASP A 147 23.29 -14.41 3.39
N LEU A 148 24.19 -13.44 3.56
CA LEU A 148 25.37 -13.25 2.72
C LEU A 148 26.30 -14.47 2.75
N MET A 149 26.35 -15.23 3.85
CA MET A 149 27.26 -16.35 4.00
C MET A 149 26.81 -17.56 3.19
N SER A 150 25.52 -17.89 3.23
CA SER A 150 24.95 -19.00 2.47
C SER A 150 24.44 -18.59 1.07
N SER A 151 24.35 -17.28 0.79
CA SER A 151 23.74 -16.73 -0.43
C SER A 151 22.30 -17.23 -0.65
N THR A 152 21.53 -17.37 0.43
CA THR A 152 20.13 -17.80 0.39
C THR A 152 19.27 -16.98 1.34
N TYR A 153 17.95 -17.07 1.21
CA TYR A 153 17.02 -16.43 2.14
C TYR A 153 16.65 -17.38 3.28
N ASN A 154 16.79 -16.89 4.51
CA ASN A 154 16.25 -17.53 5.71
C ASN A 154 14.82 -17.04 5.95
N TRP A 155 13.89 -17.97 6.19
CA TRP A 155 12.47 -17.67 6.33
C TRP A 155 12.00 -17.89 7.77
N ASN A 156 11.47 -16.84 8.41
CA ASN A 156 10.99 -16.85 9.78
C ASN A 156 9.49 -16.54 9.84
N CYS A 157 8.73 -17.37 10.54
CA CYS A 157 7.27 -17.19 10.68
C CYS A 157 6.89 -16.54 12.02
N GLU A 158 6.08 -15.48 11.97
CA GLU A 158 5.28 -15.03 13.11
C GLU A 158 3.90 -15.72 13.05
N CYS A 159 3.87 -16.98 13.44
CA CYS A 159 2.71 -17.85 13.27
C CYS A 159 1.60 -17.66 14.33
N ASN A 160 1.83 -16.83 15.36
CA ASN A 160 0.91 -16.66 16.50
C ASN A 160 -0.26 -15.70 16.22
N LYS A 161 -0.19 -14.93 15.14
CA LYS A 161 -1.17 -13.91 14.78
C LYS A 161 -1.53 -14.05 13.30
N LYS A 162 -2.63 -13.43 12.92
CA LYS A 162 -3.20 -13.51 11.58
C LYS A 162 -3.25 -12.13 10.93
N TYR A 163 -2.82 -12.06 9.68
CA TYR A 163 -2.70 -10.84 8.88
C TYR A 163 -3.24 -11.07 7.49
N TYR A 164 -3.86 -10.06 6.89
CA TYR A 164 -4.42 -10.15 5.54
C TYR A 164 -3.56 -9.45 4.49
N GLN A 165 -2.81 -8.42 4.88
CA GLN A 165 -1.89 -7.75 3.97
C GLN A 165 -0.72 -7.13 4.73
N ILE A 166 0.38 -6.92 4.03
CA ILE A 166 1.56 -6.21 4.50
C ILE A 166 2.01 -5.15 3.49
N SER A 167 2.51 -4.02 3.99
CA SER A 167 3.27 -3.03 3.24
C SER A 167 4.53 -2.64 4.00
N CYS A 168 5.67 -2.77 3.33
CA CYS A 168 6.91 -2.12 3.70
C CYS A 168 6.87 -0.63 3.31
N PRO A 169 7.54 0.26 4.05
CA PRO A 169 7.73 1.64 3.64
C PRO A 169 8.69 1.73 2.44
N LEU A 170 8.49 2.73 1.58
CA LEU A 170 9.35 3.01 0.42
C LEU A 170 10.45 4.04 0.73
N GLU A 171 10.28 4.85 1.77
CA GLU A 171 11.34 5.71 2.29
C GLU A 171 11.97 5.03 3.50
N MET A 172 13.28 4.77 3.41
CA MET A 172 14.09 4.40 4.58
C MET A 172 14.19 5.64 5.47
N GLY A 173 13.39 5.67 6.54
CA GLY A 173 13.52 6.69 7.58
C GLY A 173 14.82 6.54 8.39
N ASP A 174 14.99 7.41 9.37
CA ASP A 174 16.08 7.35 10.35
C ASP A 174 16.17 5.99 11.07
N GLU A 175 17.27 5.75 11.80
CA GLU A 175 17.61 4.49 12.50
C GLU A 175 16.43 3.84 13.29
N ASP A 176 15.46 4.64 13.73
CA ASP A 176 14.26 4.19 14.46
C ASP A 176 13.17 3.52 13.60
N ASN A 177 13.17 3.70 12.27
CA ASN A 177 12.19 3.10 11.36
C ASN A 177 12.68 1.80 10.70
N PHE A 178 13.94 1.43 10.92
CA PHE A 178 14.45 0.12 10.53
C PHE A 178 13.62 -0.95 11.26
N ASN A 179 12.91 -1.78 10.49
CA ASN A 179 11.99 -2.84 10.94
C ASN A 179 10.52 -2.44 11.19
N SER A 180 10.10 -1.20 10.92
CA SER A 180 8.66 -0.90 10.96
C SER A 180 7.97 -1.45 9.70
N ILE A 181 6.87 -2.17 9.90
CA ILE A 181 5.99 -2.67 8.84
C ILE A 181 4.55 -2.27 9.12
N TRP A 182 3.76 -2.10 8.07
CA TRP A 182 2.33 -1.88 8.18
C TRP A 182 1.61 -3.11 7.71
N ILE A 183 0.54 -3.43 8.42
CA ILE A 183 -0.23 -4.63 8.20
C ILE A 183 -1.71 -4.30 8.25
N ILE A 184 -2.49 -5.08 7.52
CA ILE A 184 -3.92 -5.23 7.75
C ILE A 184 -4.08 -6.46 8.65
N ASP A 185 -4.56 -6.24 9.87
CA ASP A 185 -4.76 -7.31 10.85
C ASP A 185 -5.97 -8.19 10.53
N SER A 186 -6.21 -9.21 11.36
CA SER A 186 -7.34 -10.13 11.20
C SER A 186 -8.72 -9.49 11.35
N LYS A 187 -8.80 -8.25 11.83
CA LYS A 187 -10.02 -7.44 11.96
C LYS A 187 -10.13 -6.39 10.84
N ASN A 188 -9.23 -6.45 9.84
CA ASN A 188 -9.12 -5.52 8.73
C ASN A 188 -8.65 -4.11 9.12
N TYR A 189 -8.07 -3.88 10.30
CA TYR A 189 -7.53 -2.56 10.65
C TYR A 189 -6.07 -2.45 10.25
N ILE A 190 -5.67 -1.24 9.84
CA ILE A 190 -4.28 -0.90 9.56
C ILE A 190 -3.57 -0.71 10.89
N CYS A 191 -2.50 -1.48 11.10
CA CYS A 191 -1.61 -1.35 12.24
C CYS A 191 -0.16 -1.14 11.77
N LYS A 192 0.59 -0.27 12.46
CA LYS A 192 2.06 -0.23 12.40
C LYS A 192 2.59 -1.24 13.42
N ASN A 193 3.43 -2.17 13.00
CA ASN A 193 4.26 -2.98 13.89
C ASN A 193 5.66 -2.36 13.93
N SER A 194 6.03 -1.79 15.08
CA SER A 194 7.32 -1.16 15.33
C SER A 194 7.91 -1.74 16.62
N PHE A 195 9.09 -2.35 16.55
CA PHE A 195 9.72 -3.02 17.70
C PHE A 195 8.78 -3.96 18.48
N ASN A 196 8.00 -4.77 17.76
CA ASN A 196 6.97 -5.68 18.30
C ASN A 196 5.80 -4.99 19.03
N LYS A 197 5.67 -3.67 18.91
CA LYS A 197 4.49 -2.91 19.37
C LYS A 197 3.55 -2.66 18.21
N TYR A 198 2.27 -2.96 18.44
CA TYR A 198 1.19 -2.80 17.47
C TYR A 198 0.47 -1.48 17.76
N ILE A 199 0.52 -0.56 16.80
CA ILE A 199 -0.11 0.76 16.89
C ILE A 199 -1.20 0.82 15.83
N ALA A 200 -2.45 1.05 16.23
CA ALA A 200 -3.55 1.23 15.28
C ALA A 200 -3.39 2.56 14.53
N ILE A 201 -3.56 2.52 13.21
CA ILE A 201 -3.45 3.69 12.30
C ILE A 201 -4.80 4.05 11.70
N SER A 202 -5.76 3.13 11.69
CA SER A 202 -7.09 3.34 11.12
C SER A 202 -8.19 3.02 12.11
N GLU A 203 -9.24 3.85 12.11
CA GLU A 203 -10.49 3.65 12.84
C GLU A 203 -11.53 2.86 12.03
N SER A 204 -11.23 2.55 10.76
CA SER A 204 -12.10 1.85 9.82
C SER A 204 -11.38 0.69 9.14
N PRO A 205 -12.11 -0.31 8.61
CA PRO A 205 -11.53 -1.49 7.98
C PRO A 205 -11.05 -1.24 6.54
N PHE A 206 -9.89 -1.80 6.22
CA PHE A 206 -9.20 -1.74 4.93
C PHE A 206 -8.94 -3.13 4.36
N LYS A 207 -8.83 -3.19 3.03
CA LYS A 207 -8.42 -4.40 2.28
C LYS A 207 -7.12 -4.22 1.50
N GLN A 208 -6.68 -2.97 1.32
CA GLN A 208 -5.39 -2.67 0.74
C GLN A 208 -4.68 -1.53 1.51
N ILE A 209 -3.36 -1.60 1.62
CA ILE A 209 -2.44 -0.59 2.11
C ILE A 209 -1.20 -0.49 1.22
N LYS A 210 -0.65 0.71 1.11
CA LYS A 210 0.70 0.97 0.63
C LYS A 210 1.28 2.15 1.41
N VAL A 211 2.54 2.04 1.81
CA VAL A 211 3.20 2.99 2.72
C VAL A 211 4.41 3.62 2.04
N LEU A 212 4.50 4.95 2.13
CA LEU A 212 5.74 5.67 1.84
C LEU A 212 6.59 5.72 3.11
N ASN A 213 6.00 6.31 4.14
CA ASN A 213 6.57 6.58 5.46
C ASN A 213 5.42 6.73 6.48
N ASP A 214 5.76 7.04 7.72
CA ASP A 214 4.81 7.18 8.84
C ASP A 214 3.70 8.21 8.62
N GLN A 215 3.94 9.21 7.78
CA GLN A 215 3.03 10.33 7.56
C GLN A 215 2.34 10.28 6.19
N TYR A 216 2.68 9.30 5.36
CA TYR A 216 2.10 9.17 4.03
C TYR A 216 1.83 7.71 3.70
N ILE A 217 0.57 7.34 3.96
CA ILE A 217 0.02 6.00 3.70
C ILE A 217 -1.19 6.18 2.78
N ILE A 218 -1.41 5.24 1.88
CA ILE A 218 -2.71 5.10 1.22
C ILE A 218 -3.32 3.76 1.57
N GLY A 219 -4.65 3.70 1.53
CA GLY A 219 -5.37 2.46 1.72
C GLY A 219 -6.65 2.43 0.91
N ILE A 220 -7.08 1.22 0.55
CA ILE A 220 -8.42 0.99 0.00
C ILE A 220 -9.27 0.35 1.07
N ASP A 221 -10.38 1.00 1.42
CA ASP A 221 -11.33 0.48 2.38
C ASP A 221 -12.13 -0.70 1.81
N ILE A 222 -12.91 -1.37 2.67
CA ILE A 222 -13.78 -2.48 2.24
C ILE A 222 -14.86 -2.07 1.21
N ASN A 223 -15.12 -0.77 1.05
CA ASN A 223 -16.13 -0.20 0.14
C ASN A 223 -15.54 0.28 -1.20
N ASN A 224 -14.26 -0.03 -1.49
CA ASN A 224 -13.54 0.43 -2.68
C ASN A 224 -13.28 1.94 -2.73
N ASN A 225 -13.17 2.61 -1.58
CA ASN A 225 -12.69 3.98 -1.52
C ASN A 225 -11.19 3.99 -1.25
N LEU A 226 -10.45 4.75 -2.06
CA LEU A 226 -9.07 5.09 -1.85
C LEU A 226 -8.97 6.27 -0.88
N TRP A 227 -8.28 6.05 0.22
CA TRP A 227 -7.98 7.03 1.25
C TRP A 227 -6.49 7.31 1.31
N LYS A 228 -6.14 8.51 1.72
CA LYS A 228 -4.76 8.92 2.01
C LYS A 228 -4.69 9.36 3.47
N TYR A 229 -3.78 8.74 4.21
CA TYR A 229 -3.41 9.17 5.56
C TYR A 229 -2.37 10.27 5.48
N ARG A 230 -2.61 11.36 6.19
CA ARG A 230 -1.66 12.47 6.34
C ARG A 230 -1.93 13.20 7.64
N ASP A 231 -0.86 13.50 8.38
CA ASP A 231 -0.89 14.36 9.57
C ASP A 231 -1.88 13.91 10.66
N GLY A 232 -2.14 12.60 10.76
CA GLY A 232 -3.05 12.03 11.75
C GLY A 232 -4.41 11.61 11.23
N ASP A 233 -4.80 12.06 10.03
CA ASP A 233 -6.15 11.90 9.50
C ASP A 233 -6.21 11.17 8.15
N TRP A 234 -7.32 10.49 7.89
CA TRP A 234 -7.63 9.87 6.60
C TRP A 234 -8.51 10.78 5.74
N VAL A 235 -8.05 11.09 4.53
CA VAL A 235 -8.77 11.92 3.55
C VAL A 235 -9.17 11.05 2.36
N LEU A 236 -10.45 11.12 1.97
CA LEU A 236 -10.97 10.41 0.80
C LEU A 236 -10.34 11.00 -0.46
N VAL A 237 -9.70 10.15 -1.28
CA VAL A 237 -9.10 10.55 -2.57
C VAL A 237 -10.05 10.23 -3.71
N LYS A 238 -10.59 8.99 -3.74
CA LYS A 238 -11.39 8.51 -4.87
C LYS A 238 -12.25 7.31 -4.48
N SER A 239 -13.48 7.27 -4.94
CA SER A 239 -14.35 6.08 -4.86
C SER A 239 -14.22 5.18 -6.09
N ASN A 240 -14.63 3.91 -5.95
CA ASN A 240 -14.60 2.88 -7.00
C ASN A 240 -13.19 2.51 -7.46
N VAL A 241 -12.27 2.34 -6.51
CA VAL A 241 -10.88 1.94 -6.76
C VAL A 241 -10.68 0.46 -6.45
N LYS A 242 -10.14 -0.27 -7.43
CA LYS A 242 -9.84 -1.70 -7.34
C LYS A 242 -8.49 -1.94 -6.63
N SER A 243 -7.46 -1.21 -7.06
CA SER A 243 -6.09 -1.34 -6.54
C SER A 243 -5.36 0.00 -6.65
N ALA A 244 -4.49 0.30 -5.69
CA ALA A 244 -3.67 1.49 -5.70
C ALA A 244 -2.25 1.21 -5.17
N THR A 245 -1.31 2.05 -5.58
CA THR A 245 0.04 2.13 -5.04
C THR A 245 0.47 3.60 -4.94
N LEU A 246 1.55 3.84 -4.22
CA LEU A 246 2.27 5.11 -4.19
C LEU A 246 3.76 4.82 -4.47
N ASN A 247 4.49 5.82 -4.96
CA ASN A 247 5.93 5.74 -5.14
C ASN A 247 6.71 6.71 -4.23
N TYR A 248 8.05 6.65 -4.29
CA TYR A 248 8.93 7.55 -3.53
C TYR A 248 8.84 9.04 -3.96
N LEU A 249 8.16 9.36 -5.06
CA LEU A 249 7.87 10.75 -5.45
C LEU A 249 6.58 11.26 -4.78
N GLY A 250 5.89 10.41 -4.02
CA GLY A 250 4.60 10.72 -3.41
C GLY A 250 3.45 10.78 -4.42
N GLU A 251 3.65 10.27 -5.65
CA GLU A 251 2.60 10.11 -6.65
C GLU A 251 1.77 8.88 -6.32
N ILE A 252 0.45 8.98 -6.50
CA ILE A 252 -0.48 7.87 -6.31
C ILE A 252 -0.88 7.34 -7.69
N TYR A 253 -0.81 6.03 -7.86
CA TYR A 253 -1.33 5.34 -9.04
C TYR A 253 -2.46 4.44 -8.62
N PHE A 254 -3.56 4.42 -9.37
CA PHE A 254 -4.70 3.59 -9.04
C PHE A 254 -5.41 3.04 -10.28
N ILE A 255 -6.02 1.88 -10.08
CA ILE A 255 -6.87 1.18 -11.04
C ILE A 255 -8.31 1.35 -10.55
N ASP A 256 -9.20 1.88 -11.39
CA ASP A 256 -10.63 1.96 -11.07
C ASP A 256 -11.37 0.65 -11.41
N ASN A 257 -12.65 0.59 -11.04
CA ASN A 257 -13.48 -0.57 -11.32
C ASN A 257 -13.76 -0.79 -12.82
N ASP A 258 -13.56 0.23 -13.67
CA ASP A 258 -13.69 0.16 -15.13
C ASP A 258 -12.37 -0.28 -15.81
N ASN A 259 -11.40 -0.77 -15.03
CA ASN A 259 -10.09 -1.24 -15.50
C ASN A 259 -9.24 -0.12 -16.13
N LEU A 260 -9.50 1.14 -15.81
CA LEU A 260 -8.69 2.29 -16.21
C LEU A 260 -7.66 2.61 -15.15
N VAL A 261 -6.51 3.14 -15.58
CA VAL A 261 -5.40 3.47 -14.68
C VAL A 261 -5.09 4.95 -14.72
N PHE A 262 -5.01 5.54 -13.54
CA PHE A 262 -4.76 6.95 -13.33
C PHE A 262 -3.55 7.17 -12.44
N ARG A 263 -2.90 8.31 -12.64
CA ARG A 263 -1.87 8.87 -11.79
C ARG A 263 -2.33 10.20 -11.22
N ILE A 264 -2.12 10.39 -9.93
CA ILE A 264 -2.29 11.63 -9.18
C ILE A 264 -0.91 12.13 -8.80
N LYS A 265 -0.54 13.32 -9.27
CA LYS A 265 0.68 14.00 -8.84
C LYS A 265 0.44 14.82 -7.57
N LYS A 266 1.47 14.89 -6.73
CA LYS A 266 1.53 15.78 -5.57
C LYS A 266 1.50 17.25 -6.00
#